data_AF-A0A5P8W530-F1
#
_entry.id   AF-A0A5P8W530-F1
#
_cell.length_a   1.000
_cell.length_b   1.000
_cell.length_c   1.000
_cell.angle_alpha   90.00
_cell.angle_beta   90.00
_cell.angle_gamma   90.00
#
_symmetry.space_group_name_H-M   'P 1'
#
loop_
_entity.id
_entity.type
_entity.pdbx_description
1 polymer ?
#
loop_
_entity_poly.entity_id
_entity_poly.type
_entity_poly.pdbx_seq_one_letter_code
_entity_poly.pdbx_strand_id
1 'polypeptide(L)'
;MRLIAVIFLLLVAIYLIGSNFIKQPLIIRRQEFRFPSFKISLAQIAISSFDWILAAAVFYAVLPANISLSYLDFLEIYLLAMFAGVVSNVPGGLGVFETIILLIFSSKVSAAAILGSILAYRGVYYFLPLLIAAGL
;
A
#
# COMPACT_ATOMS: atom_id res chain seq x y z
N MET A 1 5.86 -16.23 0.58
CA MET A 1 5.11 -15.35 -0.34
C MET A 1 3.97 -16.05 -1.10
N ARG A 2 4.17 -17.21 -1.75
CA ARG A 2 3.11 -17.88 -2.54
C ARG A 2 1.79 -18.11 -1.80
N LEU A 3 1.81 -18.58 -0.54
CA LEU A 3 0.57 -18.83 0.22
C LEU A 3 -0.21 -17.53 0.50
N ILE A 4 0.50 -16.47 0.89
CA ILE A 4 -0.06 -15.15 1.17
C ILE A 4 -0.71 -14.58 -0.10
N ALA A 5 -0.03 -14.70 -1.24
CA ALA A 5 -0.56 -14.26 -2.53
C ALA A 5 -1.86 -15.00 -2.90
N VAL A 6 -1.92 -16.32 -2.71
CA VAL A 6 -3.13 -17.11 -2.96
C VAL A 6 -4.28 -16.68 -2.05
N ILE A 7 -4.02 -16.45 -0.76
CA ILE A 7 -5.04 -15.98 0.19
C ILE A 7 -5.61 -14.62 -0.26
N PHE A 8 -4.76 -13.66 -0.62
CA PHE A 8 -5.23 -12.36 -1.11
C PHE A 8 -6.01 -12.48 -2.41
N LEU A 9 -5.56 -13.32 -3.34
CA LEU A 9 -6.24 -13.51 -4.63
C LEU A 9 -7.61 -14.15 -4.43
N LEU A 10 -7.74 -15.09 -3.49
CA LEU A 10 -9.03 -15.66 -3.09
C LEU A 10 -9.94 -14.61 -2.44
N LEU A 11 -9.41 -13.73 -1.58
CA LEU A 11 -10.20 -12.64 -0.98
C LEU A 11 -10.73 -11.68 -2.04
N VAL A 12 -9.90 -11.29 -3.01
CA VAL A 12 -10.31 -10.44 -4.14
C VAL A 12 -11.36 -11.15 -4.99
N ALA A 13 -11.17 -12.44 -5.29
CA ALA A 13 -12.13 -13.23 -6.05
C ALA A 13 -13.49 -13.32 -5.32
N ILE A 14 -13.50 -13.61 -4.02
CA ILE A 14 -14.70 -13.65 -3.18
C ILE A 14 -15.39 -12.29 -3.18
N TYR A 15 -14.64 -11.19 -3.05
CA TYR A 15 -15.19 -9.83 -3.10
C TYR A 15 -15.84 -9.51 -4.45
N LEU A 16 -15.18 -9.84 -5.56
CA LEU A 16 -15.72 -9.63 -6.91
C LEU A 16 -16.96 -10.50 -7.19
N ILE A 17 -16.93 -11.76 -6.76
CA ILE A 17 -18.07 -12.68 -6.82
C ILE A 17 -19.22 -12.10 -5.99
N GLY A 18 -18.97 -11.72 -4.74
CA GLY A 18 -19.94 -11.08 -3.85
C GLY A 18 -20.54 -9.82 -4.46
N SER A 19 -19.73 -8.95 -5.05
CA SER A 19 -20.19 -7.75 -5.76
C SER A 19 -21.09 -8.04 -6.98
N ASN A 20 -20.91 -9.19 -7.63
CA ASN A 20 -21.76 -9.59 -8.76
C ASN A 20 -23.09 -10.21 -8.32
N PHE A 21 -23.08 -11.04 -7.27
CA PHE A 21 -24.26 -11.80 -6.82
C PHE A 21 -25.09 -11.09 -5.75
N ILE A 22 -24.47 -10.28 -4.88
CA ILE A 22 -25.14 -9.59 -3.78
C ILE A 22 -25.53 -8.19 -4.25
N LYS A 23 -26.72 -8.07 -4.82
CA LYS A 23 -27.27 -6.78 -5.31
C LYS A 23 -28.16 -6.08 -4.28
N GLN A 24 -28.47 -6.74 -3.17
CA GLN A 24 -29.32 -6.20 -2.11
C GLN A 24 -28.46 -5.63 -0.97
N PRO A 25 -28.88 -4.53 -0.32
CA PRO A 25 -28.19 -3.98 0.84
C PRO A 25 -28.14 -5.03 1.96
N LEU A 26 -26.94 -5.34 2.45
CA LEU A 26 -26.75 -6.18 3.62
C LEU A 26 -26.88 -5.32 4.88
N ILE A 27 -27.87 -5.60 5.71
CA ILE A 27 -28.08 -4.89 6.97
C ILE A 27 -27.27 -5.62 8.05
N ILE A 28 -26.13 -5.06 8.46
CA ILE A 28 -25.32 -5.57 9.55
C ILE A 28 -25.41 -4.58 10.71
N ARG A 29 -25.97 -5.01 11.85
CA ARG A 29 -26.05 -4.24 13.11
C ARG A 29 -26.53 -2.78 12.94
N ARG A 30 -27.52 -2.55 12.06
CA ARG A 30 -28.13 -1.24 11.67
C ARG A 30 -27.38 -0.41 10.62
N GLN A 31 -26.29 -0.89 10.05
CA GLN A 31 -25.63 -0.25 8.89
C GLN A 31 -26.01 -0.98 7.60
N GLU A 32 -26.52 -0.24 6.62
CA GLU A 32 -26.75 -0.74 5.26
C GLU A 32 -25.42 -0.77 4.50
N PHE A 33 -24.85 -1.97 4.35
CA PHE A 33 -23.73 -2.19 3.45
C PHE A 33 -24.25 -2.51 2.05
N ARG A 34 -24.15 -1.54 1.14
CA ARG A 34 -24.43 -1.75 -0.27
C ARG A 34 -23.16 -2.20 -0.96
N PHE A 35 -23.19 -3.42 -1.50
CA PHE A 35 -22.11 -3.87 -2.37
C PHE A 35 -22.06 -2.96 -3.60
N PRO A 36 -20.87 -2.40 -3.95
CA PRO A 36 -20.72 -1.65 -5.18
C PRO A 36 -20.97 -2.57 -6.38
N SER A 37 -21.38 -1.97 -7.51
CA SER A 37 -21.55 -2.75 -8.74
C SER A 37 -20.22 -3.37 -9.18
N PHE A 38 -20.25 -4.51 -9.86
CA PHE A 38 -19.05 -5.20 -10.32
C PHE A 38 -18.06 -4.28 -11.06
N LYS A 39 -18.56 -3.34 -11.87
CA LYS A 39 -17.74 -2.35 -12.58
C LYS A 39 -17.02 -1.40 -11.62
N ILE A 40 -17.69 -0.95 -10.56
CA ILE A 40 -17.12 -0.08 -9.53
C ILE A 40 -16.08 -0.86 -8.71
N SER A 41 -16.39 -2.08 -8.30
CA SER A 41 -15.46 -2.95 -7.56
C SER A 41 -14.18 -3.20 -8.36
N LEU A 42 -14.31 -3.47 -9.67
CA LEU A 42 -13.16 -3.65 -10.54
C LEU A 42 -12.35 -2.36 -10.70
N ALA A 43 -13.02 -1.22 -10.89
CA ALA A 43 -12.37 0.08 -10.96
C ALA A 43 -11.63 0.42 -9.65
N GLN A 44 -12.22 0.14 -8.49
CA GLN A 44 -11.59 0.32 -7.19
C GLN A 44 -10.32 -0.53 -7.06
N ILE A 45 -10.38 -1.82 -7.39
CA ILE A 45 -9.21 -2.70 -7.36
C ILE A 45 -8.12 -2.15 -8.28
N ALA A 46 -8.47 -1.77 -9.52
CA ALA A 46 -7.50 -1.24 -10.47
C ALA A 46 -6.86 0.05 -9.95
N ILE A 47 -7.66 1.04 -9.55
CA ILE A 47 -7.19 2.34 -9.06
C ILE A 47 -6.32 2.16 -7.82
N SER A 48 -6.75 1.36 -6.84
CA SER A 48 -5.95 1.09 -5.65
C SER A 48 -4.66 0.34 -5.97
N SER A 49 -4.67 -0.59 -6.93
CA SER A 49 -3.44 -1.26 -7.35
C SER A 49 -2.46 -0.29 -8.00
N PHE A 50 -2.96 0.59 -8.87
CA PHE A 50 -2.15 1.65 -9.49
C PHE A 50 -1.57 2.61 -8.46
N ASP A 51 -2.36 3.02 -7.47
CA ASP A 51 -1.90 3.88 -6.39
C ASP A 51 -0.70 3.27 -5.65
N TRP A 52 -0.79 2.00 -5.26
CA TRP A 52 0.30 1.33 -4.56
C TRP A 52 1.55 1.12 -5.44
N ILE A 53 1.37 0.81 -6.72
CA ILE A 53 2.46 0.68 -7.69
C ILE A 53 3.19 2.02 -7.85
N LEU A 54 2.43 3.11 -8.05
CA LEU A 54 2.99 4.46 -8.20
C LEU A 54 3.68 4.93 -6.92
N ALA A 55 3.09 4.65 -5.75
CA ALA A 55 3.69 4.97 -4.46
C ALA A 55 5.04 4.27 -4.27
N ALA A 56 5.10 2.97 -4.57
CA ALA A 56 6.34 2.23 -4.57
C ALA A 56 7.35 2.80 -5.59
N ALA A 57 6.90 3.25 -6.76
CA ALA A 57 7.78 3.83 -7.78
C ALA A 57 8.41 5.15 -7.31
N VAL A 58 7.64 6.02 -6.66
CA VAL A 58 8.16 7.26 -6.07
C VAL A 58 9.20 6.96 -4.99
N PHE A 59 8.92 5.99 -4.10
CA PHE A 59 9.90 5.62 -3.08
C PHE A 59 11.16 4.98 -3.71
N TYR A 60 10.98 4.08 -4.67
CA TYR A 60 12.10 3.47 -5.41
C TYR A 60 12.98 4.52 -6.09
N ALA A 61 12.39 5.57 -6.66
CA ALA A 61 13.13 6.65 -7.32
C ALA A 61 13.98 7.49 -6.36
N VAL A 62 13.63 7.56 -5.08
CA VAL A 62 14.39 8.31 -4.06
C VAL A 62 15.30 7.41 -3.20
N LEU A 63 15.36 6.10 -3.50
CA LEU A 63 16.29 5.20 -2.85
C LEU A 63 17.74 5.53 -3.23
N PRO A 64 18.70 5.20 -2.36
CA PRO A 64 20.12 5.35 -2.66
C PRO A 64 20.53 4.51 -3.88
N ALA A 65 21.25 5.12 -4.83
CA ALA A 65 21.63 4.50 -6.10
C ALA A 65 22.57 3.29 -5.97
N ASN A 66 23.16 3.08 -4.80
CA ASN A 66 24.01 1.92 -4.51
C ASN A 66 23.21 0.64 -4.21
N ILE A 67 21.87 0.71 -4.16
CA ILE A 67 21.01 -0.46 -4.01
C ILE A 67 20.82 -1.13 -5.36
N SER A 68 21.52 -2.25 -5.59
CA SER A 68 21.23 -3.14 -6.71
C SER A 68 20.00 -4.00 -6.39
N LEU A 69 18.81 -3.47 -6.67
CA LEU A 69 17.52 -4.15 -6.48
C LEU A 69 16.62 -3.81 -7.66
N SER A 70 15.90 -4.79 -8.21
CA SER A 70 14.92 -4.49 -9.25
C SER A 70 13.70 -3.77 -8.66
N TYR A 71 12.98 -3.01 -9.48
CA TYR A 71 11.74 -2.36 -9.05
C TYR A 71 10.70 -3.39 -8.55
N LEU A 72 10.62 -4.57 -9.18
CA LEU A 72 9.68 -5.62 -8.76
C LEU A 72 10.03 -6.18 -7.38
N ASP A 73 11.32 -6.43 -7.10
CA ASP A 73 11.74 -6.88 -5.77
C ASP A 73 11.46 -5.82 -4.71
N PHE A 74 11.67 -4.53 -5.05
CA PHE A 74 11.33 -3.43 -4.16
C PHE A 74 9.82 -3.34 -3.92
N LEU A 75 9.01 -3.50 -4.97
CA LEU A 75 7.55 -3.49 -4.86
C LEU A 75 7.09 -4.58 -3.88
N GLU A 76 7.63 -5.80 -3.95
CA GLU A 76 7.30 -6.87 -2.99
C GLU A 76 7.61 -6.47 -1.54
N ILE A 77 8.78 -5.88 -1.31
CA ILE A 77 9.20 -5.40 0.01
C ILE A 77 8.26 -4.28 0.51
N TYR A 78 7.94 -3.33 -0.38
CA TYR A 78 7.06 -2.21 -0.09
C TYR A 78 5.65 -2.67 0.28
N LEU A 79 5.06 -3.57 -0.53
CA LEU A 79 3.73 -4.12 -0.27
C LEU A 79 3.67 -4.84 1.08
N LEU A 80 4.73 -5.59 1.43
CA LEU A 80 4.83 -6.28 2.72
C LEU A 80 4.90 -5.30 3.89
N ALA A 81 5.75 -4.27 3.79
CA ALA A 81 5.90 -3.26 4.82
C ALA A 81 4.58 -2.49 5.05
N MET A 82 3.91 -2.11 3.97
CA MET A 82 2.62 -1.43 4.03
C MET A 82 1.52 -2.31 4.60
N PHE A 83 1.44 -3.59 4.20
CA PHE A 83 0.47 -4.53 4.76
C PHE A 83 0.65 -4.70 6.27
N ALA A 84 1.88 -4.90 6.73
CA ALA A 84 2.18 -4.97 8.15
C ALA A 84 1.81 -3.67 8.89
N GLY A 85 2.06 -2.51 8.27
CA GLY A 85 1.60 -1.21 8.76
C GLY A 85 0.07 -1.16 8.94
N VAL A 86 -0.70 -1.61 7.95
CA VAL A 86 -2.17 -1.67 8.02
C VAL A 86 -2.64 -2.62 9.13
N VAL A 87 -2.08 -3.82 9.20
CA VAL A 87 -2.45 -4.83 10.22
C VAL A 87 -2.14 -4.33 11.64
N SER A 88 -1.08 -3.55 11.80
CA SER A 88 -0.70 -2.99 13.10
C SER A 88 -1.69 -1.95 13.65
N ASN A 89 -2.63 -1.46 12.83
CA ASN A 89 -3.55 -0.36 13.16
C ASN A 89 -2.84 0.91 13.65
N VAL A 90 -1.55 1.07 13.36
CA VAL A 90 -0.80 2.28 13.69
C VAL A 90 -1.18 3.37 12.69
N PRO A 91 -1.59 4.57 13.15
CA PRO A 91 -1.92 5.69 12.26
C PRO A 91 -0.77 6.00 11.30
N GLY A 92 -1.04 5.95 10.00
CA GLY A 92 -0.06 6.22 8.95
C GLY A 92 1.09 5.21 8.86
N GLY A 93 0.96 4.03 9.49
CA GLY A 93 1.98 2.97 9.49
C GLY A 93 3.32 3.38 10.08
N LEU A 94 3.35 4.49 10.83
CA LEU A 94 4.55 5.11 11.39
C LEU A 94 5.28 4.14 12.32
N GLY A 95 6.58 3.95 12.09
CA GLY A 95 7.43 3.05 12.85
C GLY A 95 7.44 1.63 12.28
N VAL A 96 6.28 1.04 11.98
CA VAL A 96 6.21 -0.35 11.46
C VAL A 96 6.77 -0.43 10.04
N PHE A 97 6.35 0.50 9.17
CA PHE A 97 6.84 0.58 7.80
C PHE A 97 8.36 0.81 7.78
N GLU A 98 8.83 1.81 8.53
CA GLU A 98 10.25 2.16 8.65
C GLU A 98 11.08 0.98 9.15
N THR A 99 10.59 0.28 10.18
CA THR A 99 11.30 -0.85 10.78
C THR A 99 11.45 -1.98 9.78
N ILE A 100 10.40 -2.33 9.03
CA ILE A 100 10.47 -3.42 8.05
C ILE A 100 11.44 -3.07 6.91
N ILE A 101 11.37 -1.85 6.38
CA ILE A 101 12.30 -1.40 5.35
C ILE A 101 13.74 -1.42 5.89
N LEU A 102 13.98 -0.88 7.09
CA LEU A 102 15.29 -0.90 7.71
C LEU A 102 15.80 -2.32 7.95
N LEU A 103 14.96 -3.23 8.44
CA LEU A 103 15.35 -4.63 8.66
C LEU A 103 15.82 -5.28 7.35
N ILE A 104 15.09 -5.07 6.26
CA ILE A 104 15.39 -5.66 4.95
C ILE A 104 16.64 -5.05 4.31
N PHE A 105 16.88 -3.74 4.50
CA PHE A 105 18.01 -3.03 3.89
C PHE A 105 19.22 -2.83 4.82
N SER A 106 19.14 -3.19 6.10
CA SER A 106 20.15 -2.94 7.14
C SER A 106 21.55 -3.44 6.78
N SER A 107 21.65 -4.53 6.03
CA SER A 107 22.91 -5.14 5.61
C SER A 107 23.50 -4.54 4.33
N LYS A 108 22.74 -3.73 3.60
CA LYS A 108 23.11 -3.19 2.29
C LYS A 108 23.39 -1.69 2.31
N VAL A 109 22.73 -0.95 3.20
CA VAL A 109 22.75 0.52 3.23
C VAL A 109 22.72 1.02 4.67
N SER A 110 23.35 2.17 4.93
CA SER A 110 23.28 2.81 6.24
C SER A 110 21.84 3.16 6.59
N ALA A 111 21.47 2.95 7.86
CA ALA A 111 20.13 3.29 8.36
C ALA A 111 19.77 4.76 8.10
N ALA A 112 20.75 5.66 8.22
CA ALA A 112 20.58 7.09 7.95
C ALA A 112 20.15 7.37 6.50
N ALA A 113 20.73 6.69 5.52
CA ALA A 113 20.37 6.89 4.11
C ALA A 113 18.96 6.35 3.80
N ILE A 114 18.60 5.18 4.34
CA ILE A 114 17.25 4.62 4.19
C ILE A 114 16.20 5.54 4.85
N LEU A 115 16.46 6.01 6.08
CA LEU A 115 15.57 6.95 6.77
C LEU A 115 15.43 8.27 6.00
N GLY A 116 16.52 8.77 5.40
CA GLY A 116 16.49 9.94 4.53
C GLY A 116 15.58 9.74 3.31
N SER A 117 15.66 8.58 2.64
CA SER A 117 14.78 8.24 1.53
C SER A 117 13.32 8.10 1.97
N ILE A 118 13.05 7.51 3.14
CA ILE A 118 11.69 7.44 3.70
C ILE A 118 11.14 8.84 3.97
N LEU A 119 11.96 9.72 4.54
CA LEU A 119 11.56 11.11 4.80
C LEU A 119 11.26 11.86 3.50
N ALA A 120 12.11 11.71 2.48
CA ALA A 120 11.88 12.29 1.16
C ALA A 120 10.58 11.75 0.52
N TYR A 121 10.36 10.44 0.59
CA TYR A 121 9.12 9.80 0.13
C TYR A 121 7.89 10.36 0.83
N ARG A 122 7.90 10.46 2.17
CA ARG A 122 6.81 11.07 2.95
C ARG A 122 6.64 12.57 2.65
N GLY A 123 7.74 13.26 2.32
CA GLY A 123 7.75 14.61 1.75
C GLY A 123 6.84 14.74 0.54
N VAL A 124 7.04 13.86 -0.44
CA VAL A 124 6.26 13.84 -1.68
C VAL A 124 4.83 13.37 -1.45
N TYR A 125 4.61 12.35 -0.61
CA TYR A 125 3.30 11.73 -0.46
C TYR A 125 2.37 12.43 0.53
N TYR A 126 2.90 13.09 1.55
CA TYR A 126 2.09 13.70 2.62
C TYR A 126 2.22 15.21 2.64
N PHE A 127 3.45 15.73 2.64
CA PHE A 127 3.66 17.17 2.79
C PHE A 127 3.31 17.94 1.52
N LEU A 128 3.66 17.43 0.34
CA LEU A 128 3.33 18.11 -0.91
C LEU A 128 1.80 18.24 -1.12
N PRO A 129 0.98 17.18 -0.99
CA PRO A 129 -0.48 17.33 -1.05
C PRO A 129 -1.04 18.24 0.04
N LEU A 130 -0.48 18.19 1.25
CA LEU A 130 -0.90 19.06 2.35
C LEU A 130 -0.65 20.54 2.03
N LEU A 131 0.52 20.88 1.48
CA LEU A 131 0.87 22.24 1.10
C LEU A 131 -0.01 22.75 -0.06
N ILE A 132 -0.28 21.90 -1.06
CA ILE A 132 -1.18 22.23 -2.16
C ILE A 132 -2.59 22.49 -1.62
N ALA A 133 -3.08 21.63 -0.73
CA ALA A 133 -4.41 21.78 -0.12
C ALA A 133 -4.53 22.98 0.83
N ALA A 134 -3.44 23.39 1.49
CA ALA A 134 -3.43 24.52 2.43
C ALA A 134 -3.17 25.88 1.74
N GLY A 135 -2.57 25.87 0.55
CA GLY A 135 -2.30 27.07 -0.26
C GLY A 135 -3.41 27.41 -1.27
N LEU A 136 -4.38 26.52 -1.44
CA LEU A 136 -5.64 26.73 -2.20
C LEU A 136 -6.77 27.14 -1.27
#